data_AF-A0A8D8KLF6-F1
#
_entry.id   AF-A0A8D8KLF6-F1
#
_cell.length_a   1.000
_cell.length_b   1.000
_cell.length_c   1.000
_cell.angle_alpha   90.00
_cell.angle_beta   90.00
_cell.angle_gamma   90.00
#
_symmetry.space_group_name_H-M   'P 1'
#
loop_
_entity.id
_entity.type
_entity.pdbx_description
1 polymer ?
#
loop_
_entity_poly.entity_id
_entity_poly.type
_entity_poly.pdbx_seq_one_letter_code
_entity_poly.pdbx_strand_id
1 'polypeptide(L)'
;MDELEQLEHLSLVSKICTELENHLGLNDKDLAEFIIDLAEKNPSEEGFRRVLGENGAEFSESFTANLLRIIQLMKPPKNRSGGGSAADFERDDQVGSLACKFPGLAIPNAKKGYESEPEDDRYEKKAGLKGEANVVDDMFAELESMAPSTSKAGGSKKSREQ
;
A
#
# COMPACT_ATOMS: atom_id res chain seq x y z
N MET A 1 22.12 -10.03 4.55
CA MET A 1 20.87 -10.17 3.79
C MET A 1 20.12 -8.89 4.02
N ASP A 2 19.62 -8.30 2.95
CA ASP A 2 18.81 -7.08 3.04
C ASP A 2 17.48 -7.45 3.72
N GLU A 3 17.04 -6.69 4.74
CA GLU A 3 15.80 -6.99 5.47
C GLU A 3 14.59 -7.02 4.52
N LEU A 4 14.67 -6.23 3.45
CA LEU A 4 13.68 -6.23 2.36
C LEU A 4 13.63 -7.54 1.58
N GLU A 5 14.78 -8.11 1.21
CA GLU A 5 14.83 -9.41 0.50
C GLU A 5 14.20 -10.52 1.34
N GLN A 6 14.41 -10.47 2.66
CA GLN A 6 13.86 -11.44 3.58
C GLN A 6 12.33 -11.32 3.69
N LEU A 7 11.81 -10.10 3.70
CA LEU A 7 10.37 -9.84 3.71
C LEU A 7 9.70 -10.24 2.39
N GLU A 8 10.33 -9.96 1.25
CA GLU A 8 9.86 -10.38 -0.07
C GLU A 8 9.78 -11.90 -0.16
N HIS A 9 10.80 -12.61 0.29
CA HIS A 9 10.80 -14.07 0.36
C HIS A 9 9.65 -14.60 1.24
N LEU A 10 9.48 -14.05 2.45
CA LEU A 10 8.38 -14.44 3.34
C LEU A 10 7.00 -14.19 2.73
N SER A 11 6.84 -13.07 2.01
CA SER A 11 5.60 -12.74 1.31
C SER A 11 5.28 -13.76 0.21
N LEU A 12 6.29 -14.14 -0.58
CA LEU A 12 6.14 -15.17 -1.61
C LEU A 12 5.79 -16.53 -1.00
N VAL A 13 6.52 -16.98 0.02
CA VAL A 13 6.24 -18.25 0.73
C VAL A 13 4.81 -18.25 1.26
N SER A 14 4.41 -17.20 1.99
CA SER A 14 3.05 -17.10 2.53
C SER A 14 1.99 -17.15 1.44
N LYS A 15 2.21 -16.51 0.29
CA LYS A 15 1.27 -16.54 -0.82
C LYS A 15 1.14 -17.95 -1.39
N ILE A 16 2.25 -18.66 -1.57
CA ILE A 16 2.23 -20.05 -2.06
C ILE A 16 1.54 -20.98 -1.05
N CYS A 17 1.77 -20.84 0.26
CA CYS A 17 1.03 -21.59 1.27
C CYS A 17 -0.49 -21.36 1.15
N THR A 18 -0.94 -20.12 0.97
CA THR A 18 -2.37 -19.83 0.78
C THR A 18 -2.93 -20.46 -0.50
N GLU A 19 -2.17 -20.46 -1.61
CA GLU A 19 -2.62 -21.11 -2.84
C GLU A 19 -2.70 -22.64 -2.69
N LEU A 20 -1.76 -23.25 -1.97
CA LEU A 20 -1.80 -24.68 -1.64
C LEU A 20 -2.98 -25.01 -0.72
N GLU A 21 -3.29 -24.16 0.25
CA GLU A 21 -4.43 -24.33 1.15
C GLU A 21 -5.75 -24.23 0.37
N ASN A 22 -5.87 -23.28 -0.55
CA ASN A 22 -7.07 -23.10 -1.36
C ASN A 22 -7.36 -24.26 -2.31
N HIS A 23 -6.32 -24.87 -2.90
CA HIS A 23 -6.47 -25.92 -3.91
C HIS A 23 -6.39 -27.34 -3.36
N LEU A 24 -5.62 -27.56 -2.29
CA LEU A 24 -5.30 -28.87 -1.75
C LEU A 24 -5.63 -29.01 -0.25
N GLY A 25 -5.99 -27.92 0.44
CA GLY A 25 -6.16 -27.91 1.89
C GLY A 25 -4.86 -28.08 2.67
N LEU A 26 -3.71 -27.82 2.04
CA LEU A 26 -2.38 -27.99 2.62
C LEU A 26 -1.76 -26.62 2.94
N ASN A 27 -1.43 -26.40 4.21
CA ASN A 27 -0.70 -25.20 4.65
C ASN A 27 0.65 -25.63 5.27
N ASP A 28 1.62 -25.88 4.40
CA ASP A 28 2.96 -26.34 4.75
C ASP A 28 4.01 -25.36 4.17
N LYS A 29 4.82 -24.82 5.07
CA LYS A 29 5.88 -23.86 4.74
C LYS A 29 7.04 -24.53 3.98
N ASP A 30 7.44 -25.71 4.40
CA ASP A 30 8.60 -26.41 3.83
C ASP A 30 8.27 -26.89 2.41
N LEU A 31 7.02 -27.34 2.20
CA LEU A 31 6.52 -27.66 0.87
C LEU A 31 6.49 -26.43 -0.05
N ALA A 32 6.03 -25.28 0.45
CA ALA A 32 6.00 -24.05 -0.32
C ALA A 32 7.40 -23.58 -0.72
N GLU A 33 8.36 -23.61 0.21
CA GLU A 33 9.77 -23.29 -0.07
C GLU A 33 10.37 -24.25 -1.12
N PHE A 34 10.09 -25.55 -0.99
CA PHE A 34 10.53 -26.54 -1.99
C PHE A 34 9.96 -26.27 -3.38
N ILE A 35 8.66 -25.95 -3.49
CA ILE A 35 8.01 -25.62 -4.76
C ILE A 35 8.62 -24.36 -5.38
N ILE A 36 8.92 -23.34 -4.56
CA ILE A 36 9.59 -22.13 -5.01
C ILE A 36 10.95 -22.49 -5.61
N ASP A 37 11.77 -23.26 -4.90
CA ASP A 37 13.09 -23.71 -5.37
C ASP A 37 13.04 -24.49 -6.70
N LEU A 38 12.01 -25.31 -6.91
CA LEU A 38 11.82 -26.05 -8.15
C LEU A 38 11.49 -25.11 -9.32
N ALA A 39 10.65 -24.11 -9.09
CA ALA A 39 10.31 -23.10 -10.08
C ALA A 39 11.50 -22.20 -10.44
N GLU A 40 12.39 -21.91 -9.48
CA GLU A 40 13.60 -21.12 -9.76
C GLU A 40 14.53 -21.82 -10.76
N LYS A 41 14.66 -23.13 -10.63
CA LYS A 41 15.50 -23.96 -11.51
C LYS A 41 14.85 -24.19 -12.87
N ASN A 42 13.52 -24.10 -12.95
CA ASN A 42 12.73 -24.41 -14.14
C ASN A 42 11.71 -23.29 -14.43
N PRO A 43 12.12 -22.18 -15.07
CA PRO A 43 11.24 -21.04 -15.32
C PRO A 43 10.20 -21.30 -16.43
N SER A 44 10.32 -22.39 -17.18
CA SER A 44 9.33 -22.79 -18.20
C SER A 44 8.24 -23.64 -17.56
N GLU A 45 6.99 -23.42 -17.98
CA GLU A 45 5.83 -24.16 -17.49
C GLU A 45 5.94 -25.67 -17.70
N GLU A 46 6.38 -26.10 -18.88
CA GLU A 46 6.59 -27.53 -19.17
C GLU A 46 7.68 -28.15 -18.28
N GLY A 47 8.79 -27.41 -18.07
CA GLY A 47 9.89 -27.84 -17.23
C GLY A 47 9.48 -27.96 -15.76
N PHE A 48 8.76 -26.97 -15.27
CA PHE A 48 8.25 -26.95 -13.90
C PHE A 48 7.26 -28.09 -13.65
N ARG A 49 6.31 -28.30 -14.58
CA ARG A 49 5.36 -29.42 -14.51
C ARG A 49 6.07 -30.78 -14.49
N ARG A 50 7.08 -30.97 -15.36
CA ARG A 50 7.84 -32.23 -15.41
C ARG A 50 8.52 -32.52 -14.07
N VAL A 51 9.20 -31.52 -13.51
CA VAL A 51 9.93 -31.67 -12.25
C VAL A 51 8.99 -31.85 -11.06
N LEU A 52 7.82 -31.20 -11.05
CA LEU A 52 6.79 -31.48 -10.06
C LEU A 52 6.32 -32.95 -10.12
N GLY A 53 6.06 -33.47 -11.32
CA GLY A 53 5.69 -34.87 -11.53
C GLY A 53 6.79 -35.85 -11.09
N GLU A 54 8.06 -35.56 -11.39
CA GLU A 54 9.21 -36.36 -10.93
C GLU A 54 9.32 -36.41 -9.39
N ASN A 55 8.87 -35.36 -8.70
CA ASN A 55 8.83 -35.27 -7.24
C ASN A 55 7.48 -35.75 -6.65
N GLY A 56 6.62 -36.39 -7.45
CA GLY A 56 5.34 -36.96 -7.01
C GLY A 56 4.20 -35.95 -6.81
N ALA A 57 4.38 -34.70 -7.26
CA ALA A 57 3.36 -33.66 -7.20
C ALA A 57 2.62 -33.54 -8.55
N GLU A 58 1.52 -34.29 -8.71
CA GLU A 58 0.63 -34.17 -9.86
C GLU A 58 -0.47 -33.14 -9.61
N PHE A 59 -0.22 -31.91 -10.06
CA PHE A 59 -1.17 -30.81 -10.02
C PHE A 59 -1.90 -30.65 -11.36
N SER A 60 -3.10 -30.07 -11.33
CA SER A 60 -3.77 -29.64 -12.56
C SER A 60 -2.95 -28.57 -13.29
N GLU A 61 -2.94 -28.59 -14.62
CA GLU A 61 -2.16 -27.67 -15.45
C GLU A 61 -2.41 -26.19 -15.11
N SER A 62 -3.67 -25.81 -14.89
CA SER A 62 -4.05 -24.46 -14.47
C SER A 62 -3.45 -24.04 -13.13
N PHE A 63 -3.38 -24.96 -12.17
CA PHE A 63 -2.78 -24.72 -10.86
C PHE A 63 -1.25 -24.61 -10.95
N THR A 64 -0.61 -25.51 -11.70
CA THR A 64 0.83 -25.43 -11.98
C THR A 64 1.22 -24.10 -12.63
N ALA A 65 0.45 -23.66 -13.63
CA ALA A 65 0.63 -22.37 -14.29
C ALA A 65 0.45 -21.19 -13.31
N ASN A 66 -0.54 -21.26 -12.43
CA ASN A 66 -0.79 -20.24 -11.41
C ASN A 66 0.37 -20.12 -10.42
N LEU A 67 0.88 -21.25 -9.90
CA LEU A 67 2.03 -21.27 -8.99
C LEU A 67 3.26 -20.63 -9.66
N LEU A 68 3.58 -21.06 -10.88
CA LEU A 68 4.73 -20.53 -11.62
C LEU A 68 4.59 -19.02 -11.87
N ARG A 69 3.40 -18.55 -12.25
CA ARG A 69 3.10 -17.13 -12.44
C ARG A 69 3.30 -16.31 -11.16
N ILE A 70 2.81 -16.79 -10.02
CA ILE A 70 2.97 -16.10 -8.73
C ILE A 70 4.46 -15.97 -8.38
N ILE A 71 5.21 -17.06 -8.51
CA ILE A 71 6.65 -17.09 -8.20
C ILE A 71 7.42 -16.12 -9.11
N GLN A 72 7.10 -16.07 -10.40
CA GLN A 72 7.75 -15.16 -11.34
C GLN A 72 7.41 -13.69 -11.09
N LEU A 73 6.16 -13.40 -10.70
CA LEU A 73 5.68 -12.02 -10.50
C LEU A 73 6.21 -11.42 -9.19
N MET A 74 6.26 -12.20 -8.11
CA MET A 74 6.63 -11.71 -6.78
C MET A 74 8.15 -11.76 -6.53
N LYS A 75 8.93 -12.31 -7.46
CA LYS A 75 10.38 -12.29 -7.35
C LYS A 75 10.96 -10.92 -7.72
N PRO A 76 11.96 -10.43 -6.97
CA PRO A 76 12.66 -9.22 -7.36
C PRO A 76 13.33 -9.43 -8.73
N PRO A 77 13.20 -8.48 -9.66
CA PRO A 77 13.91 -8.57 -10.93
C PRO A 77 15.40 -8.58 -10.65
N LYS A 78 16.12 -9.57 -11.22
CA LYS A 78 17.53 -9.87 -10.99
C LYS A 78 18.51 -8.70 -11.27
N ASN A 79 18.02 -7.55 -11.74
CA ASN A 79 18.76 -6.37 -12.18
C ASN A 79 18.32 -5.06 -11.46
N ARG A 80 18.01 -5.05 -10.16
CA ARG A 80 17.88 -3.79 -9.40
C ARG A 80 19.22 -3.18 -8.97
N SER A 81 20.24 -3.23 -9.82
CA SER A 81 21.45 -2.40 -9.66
C SER A 81 21.26 -0.97 -10.17
N GLY A 82 20.05 -0.59 -10.61
CA GLY A 82 19.65 0.79 -10.88
C GLY A 82 18.54 1.22 -9.94
N GLY A 83 18.88 2.01 -8.92
CA GLY A 83 17.92 2.64 -8.01
C GLY A 83 17.04 3.65 -8.75
N GLY A 84 15.90 3.19 -9.26
CA GLY A 84 14.85 4.06 -9.78
C GLY A 84 14.00 4.58 -8.63
N SER A 85 14.46 5.62 -7.94
CA SER A 85 13.58 6.44 -7.11
C SER A 85 12.47 7.03 -7.98
N ALA A 86 11.22 7.00 -7.50
CA ALA A 86 10.05 7.56 -8.17
C ALA A 86 10.11 9.08 -8.44
N ALA A 87 11.24 9.74 -8.17
CA ALA A 87 11.47 11.17 -8.31
C ALA A 87 12.35 11.56 -9.52
N ASP A 88 12.86 10.62 -10.32
CA ASP A 88 13.78 10.92 -11.44
C ASP A 88 13.14 10.85 -12.85
N PHE A 89 11.81 10.76 -12.93
CA PHE A 89 11.07 10.66 -14.20
C PHE A 89 11.13 11.92 -15.09
N GLU A 90 11.67 13.04 -14.59
CA GLU A 90 11.58 14.33 -15.28
C GLU A 90 12.70 14.59 -16.29
N ARG A 91 13.74 13.73 -16.38
CA ARG A 91 14.90 14.00 -17.26
C ARG A 91 15.49 12.77 -17.99
N ASP A 92 14.67 11.80 -18.37
CA ASP A 92 15.14 10.70 -19.23
C ASP A 92 14.41 10.71 -20.59
N ASP A 93 15.17 10.83 -21.69
CA ASP A 93 14.69 10.76 -23.07
C ASP A 93 13.88 9.46 -23.34
N GLN A 94 14.10 8.43 -22.51
CA GLN A 94 13.35 7.19 -22.56
C GLN A 94 11.88 7.35 -22.17
N VAL A 95 11.53 8.28 -21.28
CA VAL A 95 10.13 8.51 -20.87
C VAL A 95 9.31 9.00 -22.06
N GLY A 96 9.87 9.89 -22.89
CA GLY A 96 9.24 10.33 -24.14
C GLY A 96 9.08 9.18 -25.15
N SER A 97 10.11 8.34 -25.32
CA SER A 97 10.02 7.17 -26.20
C SER A 97 8.97 6.14 -25.73
N LEU A 98 8.90 5.90 -24.42
CA LEU A 98 7.92 5.01 -23.80
C LEU A 98 6.51 5.59 -23.89
N ALA A 99 6.34 6.91 -23.75
CA ALA A 99 5.06 7.57 -23.93
C ALA A 99 4.53 7.42 -25.37
N CYS A 100 5.41 7.48 -26.39
CA CYS A 100 5.01 7.19 -27.77
C CYS A 100 4.62 5.72 -28.00
N LYS A 101 5.31 4.77 -27.34
CA LYS A 101 5.02 3.33 -27.47
C LYS A 101 3.77 2.90 -26.70
N PHE A 102 3.49 3.55 -25.57
CA PHE A 102 2.42 3.19 -24.64
C PHE A 102 1.56 4.42 -24.30
N PRO A 103 0.82 4.99 -25.28
CA PRO A 103 0.10 6.24 -25.10
C PRO A 103 -0.97 6.16 -24.02
N GLY A 104 -1.56 4.98 -23.78
CA GLY A 104 -2.57 4.77 -22.72
C GLY A 104 -2.01 4.82 -21.30
N LEU A 105 -0.75 4.43 -21.09
CA LEU A 105 -0.09 4.48 -19.77
C LEU A 105 0.52 5.85 -19.49
N ALA A 106 0.78 6.64 -20.53
CA ALA A 106 1.29 7.99 -20.44
C ALA A 106 0.19 9.04 -20.17
N ILE A 107 -1.07 8.62 -20.08
CA ILE A 107 -2.17 9.53 -19.78
C ILE A 107 -2.01 9.99 -18.32
N PRO A 108 -1.76 11.28 -18.07
CA PRO A 108 -1.73 11.79 -16.71
C PRO A 108 -3.09 11.60 -16.06
N ASN A 109 -3.11 11.28 -14.76
CA ASN A 109 -4.35 11.25 -14.00
C ASN A 109 -5.08 12.58 -14.18
N ALA A 110 -6.35 12.52 -14.60
CA ALA A 110 -7.22 13.67 -14.45
C ALA A 110 -7.26 13.97 -12.96
N LYS A 111 -6.88 15.19 -12.55
CA LYS A 111 -7.28 15.71 -11.25
C LYS A 111 -8.79 15.71 -11.27
N LYS A 112 -9.41 14.62 -10.81
CA LYS A 112 -10.77 14.69 -10.32
C LYS A 112 -10.64 15.60 -9.13
N GLY A 113 -10.97 16.88 -9.34
CA GLY A 113 -11.17 17.77 -8.23
C GLY A 113 -12.13 17.02 -7.32
N TYR A 114 -11.66 16.60 -6.16
CA TYR A 114 -12.47 16.90 -5.02
C TYR A 114 -12.41 18.44 -4.97
N GLU A 115 -13.24 19.08 -5.80
CA GLU A 115 -13.89 20.26 -5.33
C GLU A 115 -14.70 19.67 -4.18
N SER A 116 -14.16 19.75 -2.96
CA SER A 116 -15.04 20.14 -1.88
C SER A 116 -15.71 21.36 -2.46
N GLU A 117 -16.93 21.19 -2.96
CA GLU A 117 -17.81 22.32 -3.23
C GLU A 117 -17.56 23.26 -2.06
N PRO A 118 -17.11 24.51 -2.26
CA PRO A 118 -17.35 25.47 -1.21
C PRO A 118 -18.85 25.34 -1.00
N GLU A 119 -19.27 24.83 0.17
CA GLU A 119 -20.69 24.86 0.50
C GLU A 119 -21.10 26.31 0.22
N ASP A 120 -22.01 26.44 -0.74
CA ASP A 120 -22.47 27.73 -1.22
C ASP A 120 -23.11 28.37 0.02
N ASP A 121 -22.35 29.22 0.72
CA ASP A 121 -22.79 30.14 1.78
C ASP A 121 -23.77 31.19 1.22
N ARG A 122 -24.63 30.79 0.28
CA ARG A 122 -25.85 31.49 -0.09
C ARG A 122 -26.92 31.23 0.96
N TYR A 123 -26.67 31.75 2.16
CA TYR A 123 -27.75 32.33 2.93
C TYR A 123 -28.03 33.71 2.36
N GLU A 124 -29.26 33.89 1.87
CA GLU A 124 -29.72 35.12 1.24
C GLU A 124 -29.32 36.34 2.05
N LYS A 125 -28.66 37.30 1.40
CA LYS A 125 -28.59 38.68 1.89
C LYS A 125 -29.97 39.32 1.77
N LYS A 126 -30.93 38.89 2.60
CA LYS A 126 -32.10 39.69 2.95
C LYS A 126 -31.78 40.52 4.18
N ALA A 127 -31.97 41.82 4.01
CA ALA A 127 -31.78 42.83 5.02
C ALA A 127 -32.60 42.53 6.28
N GLY A 128 -31.92 42.47 7.43
CA GLY A 128 -32.51 42.57 8.77
C GLY A 128 -32.56 41.25 9.54
N LEU A 129 -31.60 41.04 10.45
CA LEU A 129 -31.76 40.98 11.91
C LEU A 129 -30.43 40.49 12.52
N LYS A 130 -29.86 41.24 13.47
CA LYS A 130 -28.72 40.82 14.28
C LYS A 130 -29.16 39.68 15.21
N GLY A 131 -28.48 38.52 15.22
CA GLY A 131 -28.74 37.57 16.31
C GLY A 131 -28.16 36.15 16.28
N GLU A 132 -27.49 35.66 15.23
CA GLU A 132 -27.25 34.20 15.11
C GLU A 132 -25.79 33.73 15.07
N ALA A 133 -24.81 34.60 15.37
CA ALA A 133 -23.41 34.15 15.52
C ALA A 133 -23.05 33.70 16.95
N ASN A 134 -23.92 33.94 17.94
CA ASN A 134 -23.60 33.69 19.35
C ASN A 134 -24.07 32.32 19.86
N VAL A 135 -25.01 31.66 19.19
CA VAL A 135 -25.68 30.49 19.78
C VAL A 135 -24.73 29.29 19.88
N VAL A 136 -23.90 29.06 18.86
CA VAL A 136 -22.99 27.90 18.84
C VAL A 136 -21.84 28.09 19.84
N ASP A 137 -21.31 29.32 19.93
CA ASP A 137 -20.27 29.67 20.90
C ASP A 137 -20.80 29.68 22.33
N ASP A 138 -22.03 30.14 22.57
CA ASP A 138 -22.67 30.11 23.89
C ASP A 138 -22.92 28.65 24.35
N MET A 139 -23.33 27.76 23.45
CA MET A 139 -23.53 26.33 23.76
C MET A 139 -22.20 25.61 24.05
N PHE A 140 -21.11 26.00 23.38
CA PHE A 140 -19.78 25.44 23.64
C PHE A 140 -19.21 25.93 24.97
N ALA A 141 -19.39 27.21 25.29
CA ALA A 141 -18.98 27.81 26.56
C ALA A 141 -19.75 27.23 27.76
N GLU A 142 -21.05 26.97 27.62
CA GLU A 142 -21.84 26.32 28.67
C GLU A 142 -21.31 24.90 28.96
N LEU A 143 -20.96 24.12 27.93
CA LEU A 143 -20.37 22.79 28.08
C LEU A 143 -19.00 22.82 28.77
N GLU A 144 -18.16 23.78 28.41
CA GLU A 144 -16.82 23.95 28.99
C GLU A 144 -16.89 24.37 30.47
N SER A 145 -17.93 25.12 30.85
CA SER A 145 -18.19 25.52 32.24
C SER A 145 -18.67 24.36 33.15
N MET A 146 -19.26 23.32 32.57
CA MET A 146 -19.74 22.13 33.28
C MET A 146 -18.62 21.13 33.61
N ALA A 147 -17.44 21.28 33.00
CA ALA A 147 -16.32 20.39 33.27
C ALA A 147 -15.69 20.70 34.65
N PRO A 148 -15.52 19.72 35.56
CA PRO A 148 -14.90 19.94 36.85
C PRO A 148 -13.40 20.27 36.66
N SER A 149 -13.06 21.55 36.76
CA SER A 149 -11.66 22.01 36.75
C SER A 149 -10.97 21.70 38.08
N THR A 150 -9.93 20.86 38.03
CA THR A 150 -8.96 20.77 39.13
C THR A 150 -8.15 22.06 39.16
N SER A 151 -8.41 22.93 40.13
CA SER A 151 -7.69 24.21 40.24
C SER A 151 -6.47 24.14 41.18
N LYS A 152 -5.37 24.75 40.70
CA LYS A 152 -4.23 25.42 41.37
C LYS A 152 -2.98 24.64 41.84
N ALA A 153 -1.87 24.96 41.17
CA ALA A 153 -0.69 25.61 41.77
C ALA A 153 0.03 26.37 40.62
N GLY A 154 0.18 27.69 40.61
CA GLY A 154 0.87 28.48 41.62
C GLY A 154 2.28 28.81 41.11
N GLY A 155 2.38 29.71 40.13
CA GLY A 155 3.66 30.22 39.63
C GLY A 155 4.40 30.98 40.72
N SER A 156 5.55 30.45 41.16
CA SER A 156 6.45 31.13 42.08
C SER A 156 7.86 31.17 41.50
N LYS A 157 8.37 32.39 41.40
CA LYS A 157 9.70 32.75 40.90
C LYS A 157 10.78 32.12 41.79
N LYS A 158 11.80 31.50 41.20
CA LYS A 158 13.13 31.37 41.83
C LYS A 158 14.24 31.60 40.81
N SER A 159 15.08 32.56 41.16
CA SER A 159 16.27 33.05 40.49
C SER A 159 17.30 31.95 40.25
N ARG A 160 17.98 32.01 39.10
CA ARG A 160 19.23 31.30 38.83
C ARG A 160 20.34 32.34 38.90
N GLU A 161 21.05 32.36 40.03
CA GLU A 161 22.32 33.07 40.18
C GLU A 161 23.46 32.19 39.63
N GLN A 162 24.56 32.86 39.30
CA GLN A 162 25.70 32.39 38.51
C GLN A 162 26.43 31.18 39.09
#